data_AF-A0A4S2FP77-F1
#
_entry.id   AF-A0A4S2FP77-F1
#
_cell.length_a   1.000
_cell.length_b   1.000
_cell.length_c   1.000
_cell.angle_alpha   90.00
_cell.angle_beta   90.00
_cell.angle_gamma   90.00
#
_symmetry.space_group_name_H-M   'P 1'
#
loop_
_entity.id
_entity.type
_entity.pdbx_description
1 polymer ?
#
loop_
_entity_poly.entity_id
_entity_poly.type
_entity_poly.pdbx_seq_one_letter_code
_entity_poly.pdbx_strand_id
1 'polypeptide(L)'
;MARRRCITLEQESRVLSLYKDGMAIKEIMGKTDIRSEQTIYRILDSNGVPRRPKVNAVKKILVMIEEDVAAILDKEQSVSLYVNEAIRFYNSNRN
;
A
#
# COMPACT_ATOMS: atom_id res chain seq x y z
N MET A 1 10.04 -29.70 10.75
CA MET A 1 11.29 -28.90 10.60
C MET A 1 10.96 -27.42 10.75
N ALA A 2 11.23 -26.82 11.92
CA ALA A 2 11.04 -25.38 12.13
C ALA A 2 12.19 -24.61 11.46
N ARG A 3 11.91 -23.92 10.35
CA ARG A 3 12.88 -23.02 9.71
C ARG A 3 13.19 -21.88 10.68
N ARG A 4 14.47 -21.73 11.04
CA ARG A 4 14.98 -20.67 11.92
C ARG A 4 14.58 -19.29 11.36
N ARG A 5 14.00 -18.44 12.21
CA ARG A 5 13.74 -17.03 11.91
C ARG A 5 15.09 -16.32 11.79
N CYS A 6 15.58 -16.12 10.57
CA CYS A 6 16.78 -15.30 10.32
C CYS A 6 16.47 -13.78 10.26
N ILE A 7 15.33 -13.35 10.81
CA ILE A 7 14.90 -11.95 10.78
C ILE A 7 14.83 -11.48 12.22
N THR A 8 15.47 -10.35 12.49
CA THR A 8 15.43 -9.75 13.82
C THR A 8 14.10 -9.06 14.05
N LEU A 9 13.69 -8.92 15.32
CA LEU A 9 12.49 -8.15 15.68
C LEU A 9 12.57 -6.69 15.21
N GLU A 10 13.78 -6.14 15.12
CA GLU A 10 14.02 -4.80 14.60
C GLU A 10 13.71 -4.71 13.10
N GLN A 11 14.20 -5.67 12.30
CA GLN A 11 13.89 -5.74 10.87
C GLN A 11 12.39 -5.90 10.65
N GLU A 12 11.74 -6.75 11.44
CA GLU A 12 10.30 -6.97 11.38
C GLU A 12 9.52 -5.67 11.66
N SER A 13 9.86 -4.98 12.76
CA SER A 13 9.22 -3.72 13.14
C SER A 13 9.41 -2.64 12.07
N ARG A 14 10.60 -2.58 11.47
CA ARG A 14 10.93 -1.60 10.41
C ARG A 14 10.21 -1.90 9.10
N VAL A 15 10.01 -3.17 8.75
CA VAL A 15 9.16 -3.55 7.61
C VAL A 15 7.72 -3.07 7.84
N LEU A 16 7.17 -3.30 9.04
CA LEU A 16 5.79 -2.94 9.35
C LEU A 16 5.57 -1.43 9.32
N SER A 17 6.51 -0.64 9.86
CA SER A 17 6.39 0.82 9.84
C SER A 17 6.44 1.35 8.39
N LEU A 18 7.46 0.96 7.62
CA LEU A 18 7.63 1.44 6.25
C LEU A 18 6.48 1.00 5.33
N TYR A 19 5.90 -0.17 5.56
CA TYR A 19 4.74 -0.63 4.80
C TYR A 19 3.50 0.20 5.09
N LYS A 20 3.27 0.58 6.35
CA LYS A 20 2.15 1.45 6.75
C LYS A 20 2.32 2.86 6.17
N ASP A 21 3.55 3.35 6.08
CA ASP A 21 3.90 4.64 5.49
C ASP A 21 3.73 4.69 3.95
N GLY A 22 3.20 3.64 3.31
CA GLY A 22 2.93 3.63 1.87
C GLY A 22 4.14 3.33 0.98
N MET A 23 5.32 3.08 1.56
CA MET A 23 6.56 2.80 0.82
C MET A 23 6.45 1.56 -0.08
N ALA A 24 7.05 1.57 -1.27
CA ALA A 24 6.99 0.41 -2.16
C ALA A 24 7.79 -0.77 -1.58
N ILE A 25 7.35 -2.01 -1.82
CA ILE A 25 8.02 -3.22 -1.32
C ILE A 25 9.52 -3.24 -1.69
N LYS A 26 9.87 -2.86 -2.92
CA LYS A 26 11.26 -2.79 -3.37
C LYS A 26 12.11 -1.80 -2.57
N GLU A 27 11.55 -0.67 -2.17
CA GLU A 27 12.24 0.33 -1.35
C GLU A 27 12.39 -0.17 0.10
N ILE A 28 11.37 -0.87 0.62
CA ILE A 28 11.43 -1.52 1.93
C ILE A 28 12.54 -2.58 1.96
N MET A 29 12.68 -3.39 0.91
CA MET A 29 13.78 -4.36 0.78
C MET A 29 15.15 -3.69 0.91
N GLY A 30 15.35 -2.57 0.21
CA GLY A 30 16.59 -1.80 0.26
C GLY A 30 16.89 -1.21 1.64
N LYS A 31 15.86 -0.73 2.35
CA LYS A 31 16.02 -0.10 3.69
C LYS A 31 16.14 -1.07 4.85
N THR A 32 15.75 -2.34 4.67
CA THR A 32 15.71 -3.36 5.73
C THR A 32 16.75 -4.47 5.55
N ASP A 33 17.52 -4.43 4.46
CA ASP A 33 18.44 -5.48 4.00
C ASP A 33 17.76 -6.86 3.80
N ILE A 34 16.45 -6.86 3.55
CA ILE A 34 15.70 -8.08 3.24
C ILE A 34 15.77 -8.34 1.74
N ARG A 35 16.50 -9.39 1.38
CA ARG A 35 16.76 -9.76 -0.04
C ARG A 35 15.57 -10.38 -0.78
N SER A 36 14.49 -10.73 -0.08
CA SER A 36 13.34 -11.41 -0.69
C SER A 36 12.03 -10.68 -0.38
N GLU A 37 11.32 -10.30 -1.44
CA GLU A 37 9.95 -9.78 -1.37
C GLU A 37 9.00 -10.77 -0.66
N GLN A 38 9.16 -12.08 -0.92
CA GLN A 38 8.36 -13.12 -0.26
C GLN A 38 8.52 -13.10 1.26
N THR A 39 9.70 -12.71 1.74
CA THR A 39 9.98 -12.60 3.17
C THR A 39 9.22 -11.43 3.79
N ILE A 40 9.20 -10.27 3.13
CA ILE A 40 8.38 -9.12 3.56
C ILE A 40 6.90 -9.54 3.60
N TYR A 41 6.45 -10.24 2.57
CA TYR A 41 5.08 -10.72 2.52
C TYR A 41 4.71 -11.66 3.66
N ARG A 42 5.61 -12.57 4.05
CA ARG A 42 5.43 -13.45 5.22
C ARG A 42 5.39 -12.68 6.54
N ILE A 43 6.21 -11.64 6.70
CA ILE A 43 6.19 -10.77 7.88
C ILE A 43 4.81 -10.12 8.02
N LEU A 44 4.32 -9.50 6.94
CA LEU A 44 3.02 -8.85 6.92
C LEU A 44 1.89 -9.84 7.25
N ASP A 45 1.90 -11.03 6.64
CA ASP A 45 0.87 -12.06 6.90
C ASP A 45 0.91 -12.55 8.36
N SER A 46 2.10 -12.77 8.90
CA SER A 46 2.29 -13.23 10.28
C SER A 46 1.83 -12.19 11.31
N ASN A 47 1.82 -10.91 10.94
CA ASN A 47 1.35 -9.80 11.76
C ASN A 47 -0.09 -9.36 11.42
N GLY A 48 -0.81 -10.09 10.57
CA GLY A 48 -2.18 -9.75 10.20
C GLY A 48 -2.32 -8.43 9.44
N VAL A 49 -1.25 -7.94 8.81
CA VAL A 49 -1.30 -6.69 8.03
C VAL A 49 -1.89 -6.99 6.65
N PRO A 50 -3.05 -6.41 6.29
CA PRO A 50 -3.68 -6.67 5.01
C PRO A 50 -2.81 -6.15 3.86
N ARG A 51 -2.89 -6.84 2.71
CA ARG A 51 -2.23 -6.39 1.49
C ARG A 51 -2.88 -5.11 0.98
N ARG A 52 -2.06 -4.20 0.44
CA ARG A 52 -2.56 -3.06 -0.31
C ARG A 52 -3.52 -3.52 -1.41
N PRO A 53 -4.69 -2.90 -1.52
CA PRO A 53 -5.68 -3.26 -2.53
C PRO A 53 -5.08 -3.06 -3.92
N LYS A 54 -5.29 -4.07 -4.78
CA LYS A 54 -4.90 -3.98 -6.19
C LYS A 54 -6.06 -3.37 -6.96
N VAL A 55 -5.79 -2.27 -7.66
CA VAL A 55 -6.73 -1.71 -8.63
C VAL A 55 -6.51 -2.42 -9.96
N ASN A 56 -7.51 -3.17 -10.41
CA ASN A 56 -7.52 -3.73 -11.77
C ASN A 56 -7.85 -2.60 -12.75
N ALA A 57 -6.82 -1.83 -13.13
CA ALA A 57 -6.98 -0.70 -14.04
C ALA A 57 -7.33 -1.20 -15.46
N VAL A 58 -8.56 -0.91 -15.90
CA VAL A 58 -9.02 -1.26 -17.25
C VAL A 58 -8.81 -0.10 -18.24
N LYS A 59 -8.82 1.14 -17.76
CA LYS A 59 -8.67 2.35 -18.57
C LYS A 59 -8.00 3.46 -17.76
N LYS A 60 -7.14 4.24 -18.42
CA LYS A 60 -6.56 5.47 -17.86
C LYS A 60 -7.36 6.68 -18.34
N ILE A 61 -7.70 7.59 -17.44
CA ILE A 61 -8.41 8.84 -17.72
C ILE A 61 -7.53 9.98 -17.24
N LEU A 62 -7.45 11.06 -18.02
CA LEU A 62 -6.81 12.31 -17.62
C LEU A 62 -7.90 13.30 -17.22
N VAL A 63 -7.78 13.91 -16.05
CA VAL A 63 -8.73 14.88 -15.51
C VAL A 63 -7.93 16.03 -14.90
N MET A 64 -8.44 17.25 -15.04
CA MET A 64 -7.90 18.42 -14.34
C MET A 64 -8.58 18.51 -12.97
N ILE A 65 -7.79 18.68 -11.91
CA ILE A 65 -8.27 18.82 -10.54
C ILE A 65 -7.87 20.17 -9.97
N GLU A 66 -8.64 20.68 -9.02
CA GLU A 66 -8.35 21.91 -8.28
C GLU A 66 -7.23 21.68 -7.26
N GLU A 67 -6.59 22.77 -6.82
CA GLU A 67 -5.41 22.73 -5.94
C GLU A 67 -5.72 22.11 -4.58
N ASP A 68 -6.87 22.45 -3.99
CA ASP A 68 -7.35 21.90 -2.73
C ASP A 68 -7.65 20.39 -2.84
N VAL A 69 -8.22 19.95 -3.97
CA VAL A 69 -8.48 18.53 -4.26
C VAL A 69 -7.16 17.76 -4.43
N ALA A 70 -6.15 18.36 -5.08
CA ALA A 70 -4.84 17.74 -5.21
C ALA A 70 -4.18 17.47 -3.84
N ALA A 71 -4.28 18.42 -2.90
CA ALA A 71 -3.78 18.25 -1.54
C ALA A 71 -4.49 17.13 -0.75
N ILE A 72 -5.73 16.79 -1.11
CA ILE A 72 -6.44 15.63 -0.55
C ILE A 72 -5.87 14.33 -1.14
N LEU A 73 -5.66 14.28 -2.46
CA LEU A 73 -5.14 13.09 -3.14
C LEU A 73 -3.70 12.75 -2.72
N ASP A 74 -2.86 13.75 -2.41
CA ASP A 74 -1.47 13.53 -1.97
C ASP A 74 -1.36 12.81 -0.62
N LYS A 75 -2.40 12.87 0.21
CA LYS A 75 -2.45 12.17 1.50
C LYS A 75 -2.82 10.71 1.36
N GLU A 76 -3.36 10.33 0.21
CA GLU A 76 -3.96 9.03 0.00
C GLU A 76 -2.94 8.01 -0.51
N GLN A 77 -2.94 6.81 0.06
CA GLN A 77 -2.00 5.77 -0.32
C GLN A 77 -2.27 5.25 -1.73
N SER A 78 -3.52 5.28 -2.19
CA SER A 78 -3.91 4.91 -3.55
C SER A 78 -4.94 5.86 -4.15
N VAL A 79 -4.45 6.86 -4.88
CA VAL A 79 -5.28 7.83 -5.63
C VAL A 79 -6.32 7.12 -6.51
N SER A 80 -5.91 6.07 -7.23
CA SER A 80 -6.83 5.35 -8.12
C SER A 80 -7.98 4.66 -7.37
N LEU A 81 -7.71 4.08 -6.20
CA LEU A 81 -8.76 3.46 -5.40
C LEU A 81 -9.74 4.52 -4.89
N TYR A 82 -9.19 5.59 -4.33
CA TYR A 82 -9.96 6.69 -3.75
C TYR A 82 -10.87 7.36 -4.79
N VAL A 83 -10.35 7.65 -5.98
CA VAL A 83 -11.16 8.21 -7.08
C VAL A 83 -12.27 7.25 -7.50
N ASN A 84 -11.99 5.94 -7.60
CA ASN A 84 -13.02 4.96 -7.94
C ASN A 84 -14.12 4.88 -6.87
N GLU A 85 -13.76 4.89 -5.59
CA GLU A 85 -14.71 4.86 -4.48
C GLU A 85 -15.55 6.14 -4.41
N ALA A 86 -14.92 7.31 -4.60
CA ALA A 86 -15.62 8.59 -4.68
C ALA A 86 -16.65 8.58 -5.81
N ILE A 87 -16.28 8.15 -7.02
CA ILE A 87 -17.21 8.07 -8.15
C ILE A 87 -18.38 7.14 -7.84
N ARG A 88 -18.13 5.97 -7.24
CA ARG A 88 -19.20 5.03 -6.84
C ARG A 88 -20.13 5.67 -5.81
N PHE A 89 -19.57 6.29 -4.77
CA PHE A 89 -20.32 6.95 -3.71
C PHE A 89 -21.22 8.05 -4.28
N TYR A 90 -20.68 8.95 -5.10
CA TYR A 90 -21.47 10.01 -5.74
C TYR A 90 -22.56 9.45 -6.66
N ASN A 91 -22.30 8.38 -7.39
CA ASN A 91 -23.30 7.77 -8.26
C ASN A 91 -24.42 7.09 -7.47
N SER A 92 -24.10 6.40 -6.37
CA SER A 92 -25.08 5.75 -5.49
C SER A 92 -26.01 6.76 -4.80
N ASN A 93 -25.51 7.95 -4.47
CA ASN A 93 -26.29 9.00 -3.80
C ASN A 93 -27.05 9.92 -4.78
N ARG A 94 -26.96 9.69 -6.09
CA ARG A 94 -27.73 10.45 -7.10
C ARG A 94 -29.10 9.83 -7.42
N ASN A 95 -29.36 8.61 -6.94
CA ASN A 95 -30.64 7.90 -7.03
C ASN A 95 -31.28 7.81 -5.64
#